data_AF-J9R9H1-F1
#
_entry.id   AF-J9R9H1-F1
#
_cell.length_a   1.000
_cell.length_b   1.000
_cell.length_c   1.000
_cell.angle_alpha   90.00
_cell.angle_beta   90.00
_cell.angle_gamma   90.00
#
_symmetry.space_group_name_H-M   'P 1'
#
loop_
_entity.id
_entity.type
_entity.pdbx_description
1 polymer ?
#
loop_
_entity_poly.entity_id
_entity_poly.type
_entity_poly.pdbx_seq_one_letter_code
_entity_poly.pdbx_strand_id
1 'polypeptide(L)'
;MIDWFYRNKNKIENYALSLTLEFGENWGGDISEKLQSRFPNLTKKEIEYYKQLAKNVETDCWNCIDDEYSEIDSKQLSEFPTTKVFLKYTWINKRNKVNINSKFQYYFWREGRLK
;
A
#
# COMPACT_ATOMS: atom_id res chain seq x y z
N MET A 1 8.19 19.11 -19.02
CA MET A 1 7.10 18.41 -18.32
C MET A 1 7.50 17.00 -17.86
N ILE A 2 8.26 16.24 -18.67
CA ILE A 2 8.77 14.89 -18.34
C ILE A 2 9.63 14.85 -17.05
N ASP A 3 10.50 15.85 -16.84
CA ASP A 3 11.49 15.86 -15.75
C ASP A 3 10.88 15.94 -14.33
N TRP A 4 9.77 16.65 -14.14
CA TRP A 4 9.14 16.78 -12.81
C TRP A 4 8.51 15.46 -12.34
N PHE A 5 7.90 14.71 -13.26
CA PHE A 5 7.25 13.44 -12.97
C PHE A 5 8.28 12.39 -12.51
N TYR A 6 9.40 12.25 -13.22
CA TYR A 6 10.46 11.31 -12.84
C TYR A 6 11.07 11.63 -11.48
N ARG A 7 11.26 12.91 -11.15
CA ARG A 7 11.80 13.34 -9.84
C ARG A 7 10.83 13.08 -8.69
N ASN A 8 9.52 13.01 -8.95
CA ASN A 8 8.49 12.86 -7.91
C ASN A 8 7.79 11.50 -7.93
N LYS A 9 8.11 10.61 -8.87
CA LYS A 9 7.42 9.31 -9.05
C LYS A 9 7.28 8.56 -7.72
N ASN A 10 8.39 8.25 -7.06
CA ASN A 10 8.36 7.52 -5.77
C ASN A 10 7.59 8.29 -4.68
N LYS A 11 7.58 9.62 -4.73
CA LYS A 11 6.84 10.45 -3.77
C LYS A 11 5.33 10.33 -4.00
N ILE A 12 4.89 10.33 -5.25
CA ILE A 12 3.48 10.15 -5.61
C ILE A 12 3.04 8.73 -5.30
N GLU A 13 3.85 7.72 -5.66
CA GLU A 13 3.58 6.31 -5.37
C GLU A 13 3.44 6.05 -3.87
N ASN A 14 4.37 6.56 -3.05
CA ASN A 14 4.27 6.42 -1.60
C ASN A 14 3.11 7.20 -1.01
N TYR A 15 2.77 8.35 -1.56
CA TYR A 15 1.62 9.11 -1.07
C TYR A 15 0.32 8.40 -1.40
N ALA A 16 0.13 7.97 -2.65
CA ALA A 16 -1.04 7.19 -3.07
C ALA A 16 -1.22 5.94 -2.20
N LEU A 17 -0.16 5.17 -1.99
CA LEU A 17 -0.17 4.00 -1.12
C LEU A 17 -0.50 4.38 0.34
N SER A 18 0.05 5.49 0.85
CA SER A 18 -0.24 5.89 2.24
C SER A 18 -1.71 6.19 2.47
N LEU A 19 -2.41 6.73 1.46
CA LEU A 19 -3.84 7.03 1.53
C LEU A 19 -4.69 5.77 1.60
N THR A 20 -4.33 4.70 0.88
CA THR A 20 -5.08 3.43 0.94
C THR A 20 -4.85 2.67 2.26
N LEU A 21 -3.80 3.03 2.99
CA LEU A 21 -3.44 2.47 4.29
C LEU A 21 -3.99 3.29 5.48
N GLU A 22 -4.78 4.34 5.24
CA GLU A 22 -5.39 5.14 6.30
C GLU A 22 -6.43 4.32 7.10
N PHE A 23 -6.44 4.52 8.41
CA PHE A 23 -7.43 3.96 9.34
C PHE A 23 -8.53 5.00 9.64
N GLY A 24 -9.68 4.54 10.15
CA GLY A 24 -10.77 5.42 10.61
C GLY A 24 -11.70 5.88 9.48
N GLU A 25 -12.15 7.13 9.54
CA GLU A 25 -13.14 7.70 8.60
C GLU A 25 -12.71 7.68 7.13
N ASN A 26 -11.39 7.61 6.88
CA ASN A 26 -10.81 7.59 5.55
C ASN A 26 -10.54 6.17 5.03
N TRP A 27 -10.85 5.13 5.81
CA TRP A 27 -10.57 3.75 5.44
C TRP A 27 -11.30 3.37 4.15
N GLY A 28 -10.55 2.96 3.12
CA GLY A 28 -11.12 2.48 1.86
C GLY A 28 -11.82 3.56 1.04
N GLY A 29 -11.65 4.83 1.39
CA GLY A 29 -12.18 5.96 0.64
C GLY A 29 -11.47 6.15 -0.71
N ASP A 30 -12.12 6.88 -1.62
CA ASP A 30 -11.48 7.25 -2.88
C ASP A 30 -10.32 8.22 -2.63
N ILE A 31 -9.13 7.88 -3.14
CA ILE A 31 -7.92 8.68 -2.95
C ILE A 31 -7.77 9.77 -4.02
N SER A 32 -8.65 9.81 -5.03
CA SER A 32 -8.57 10.74 -6.17
C SER A 32 -8.46 12.20 -5.75
N GLU A 33 -9.34 12.66 -4.86
CA GLU A 33 -9.38 14.07 -4.42
C GLU A 33 -8.11 14.45 -3.65
N LYS A 34 -7.65 13.57 -2.76
CA LYS A 34 -6.43 13.76 -1.98
C LYS A 34 -5.18 13.75 -2.86
N LEU A 35 -5.15 12.92 -3.91
CA LEU A 35 -4.09 12.90 -4.91
C LEU A 35 -4.07 14.18 -5.73
N GLN A 36 -5.23 14.60 -6.25
CA GLN A 36 -5.36 15.84 -7.03
C GLN A 36 -5.00 17.07 -6.20
N SER A 37 -5.42 17.12 -4.93
CA SER A 37 -5.08 18.21 -4.01
C SER A 37 -3.57 18.30 -3.75
N ARG A 38 -2.91 17.15 -3.53
CA ARG A 38 -1.48 17.11 -3.22
C ARG A 38 -0.59 17.28 -4.46
N PHE A 39 -1.04 16.79 -5.60
CA PHE A 39 -0.34 16.85 -6.88
C PHE A 39 -1.28 17.38 -7.97
N PRO A 40 -1.51 18.71 -8.02
CA PRO A 40 -2.47 19.33 -8.93
C PRO A 40 -2.19 19.12 -10.42
N ASN A 41 -0.95 18.75 -10.75
CA ASN A 41 -0.52 18.52 -12.13
C ASN A 41 -0.85 17.10 -12.62
N LEU A 42 -1.35 16.21 -11.76
CA LEU A 42 -1.77 14.88 -12.20
C LEU A 42 -3.02 14.99 -13.06
N THR A 43 -2.98 14.27 -14.18
CA THR A 43 -4.14 14.03 -15.03
C THR A 43 -5.02 12.94 -14.42
N LYS A 44 -6.28 12.86 -14.85
CA LYS A 44 -7.21 11.79 -14.44
C LYS A 44 -6.64 10.39 -14.71
N LYS A 45 -5.92 10.22 -15.82
CA LYS A 45 -5.28 8.93 -16.17
C LYS A 45 -4.16 8.56 -15.21
N GLU A 46 -3.36 9.52 -14.78
CA GLU A 46 -2.29 9.28 -13.80
C GLU A 46 -2.85 9.00 -12.41
N ILE A 47 -3.92 9.70 -12.00
CA ILE A 47 -4.62 9.40 -10.75
C ILE A 47 -5.11 7.94 -10.75
N GLU A 48 -5.76 7.51 -11.82
CA GLU A 48 -6.24 6.12 -11.92
C GLU A 48 -5.09 5.12 -11.94
N TYR A 49 -3.98 5.44 -12.60
CA TYR A 49 -2.77 4.63 -12.54
C TYR A 49 -2.27 4.44 -11.09
N TYR A 50 -2.18 5.52 -10.30
CA TYR A 50 -1.70 5.43 -8.92
C TYR A 50 -2.69 4.72 -7.99
N LYS A 51 -4.00 4.87 -8.23
CA LYS A 51 -5.04 4.08 -7.56
C LYS A 51 -4.85 2.59 -7.81
N GLN A 52 -4.71 2.22 -9.08
CA GLN A 52 -4.50 0.83 -9.45
C GLN A 52 -3.16 0.28 -8.93
N LEU A 53 -2.10 1.10 -8.92
CA LEU A 53 -0.81 0.72 -8.36
C LEU A 53 -0.91 0.40 -6.86
N ALA A 54 -1.55 1.27 -6.07
CA ALA A 54 -1.73 1.04 -4.64
C ALA A 54 -2.57 -0.22 -4.38
N LYS A 55 -3.65 -0.41 -5.16
CA LYS A 55 -4.48 -1.62 -5.10
C LYS A 55 -3.68 -2.89 -5.42
N ASN A 56 -2.83 -2.85 -6.44
CA ASN A 56 -1.99 -3.99 -6.81
C ASN A 56 -1.00 -4.35 -5.69
N VAL A 57 -0.41 -3.36 -5.01
CA VAL A 57 0.44 -3.62 -3.84
C VAL A 57 -0.34 -4.34 -2.76
N GLU A 58 -1.56 -3.90 -2.43
CA GLU A 58 -2.39 -4.56 -1.42
C GLU A 58 -2.81 -5.97 -1.84
N THR A 59 -3.17 -6.19 -3.10
CA THR A 59 -3.48 -7.52 -3.63
C THR A 59 -2.27 -8.46 -3.56
N ASP A 60 -1.09 -7.98 -3.92
CA ASP A 60 0.14 -8.76 -3.83
C ASP A 60 0.49 -9.11 -2.38
N CYS A 61 0.28 -8.19 -1.44
CA CYS A 61 0.42 -8.46 -0.01
C CYS A 61 -0.55 -9.57 0.45
N TRP A 62 -1.82 -9.49 0.04
CA TRP A 62 -2.82 -10.51 0.36
C TRP A 62 -2.45 -11.88 -0.19
N ASN A 63 -2.14 -11.95 -1.48
CA ASN A 63 -1.76 -13.21 -2.12
C ASN A 63 -0.50 -13.81 -1.49
N CYS A 64 0.50 -12.97 -1.16
CA CYS A 64 1.73 -13.44 -0.52
C CYS A 64 1.50 -14.14 0.82
N ILE A 65 0.47 -13.74 1.58
CA ILE A 65 0.16 -14.38 2.86
C ILE A 65 -0.77 -15.56 2.65
N ASP A 66 -1.81 -15.41 1.81
CA ASP A 66 -2.82 -16.44 1.63
C ASP A 66 -2.27 -17.70 0.94
N ASP A 67 -1.33 -17.54 0.01
CA ASP A 67 -0.64 -18.65 -0.65
C ASP A 67 0.29 -19.41 0.33
N GLU A 68 0.78 -18.75 1.38
CA GLU A 68 1.81 -19.30 2.28
C GLU A 68 1.23 -19.75 3.64
N TYR A 69 0.10 -19.22 4.11
CA TYR A 69 -0.41 -19.42 5.48
C TYR A 69 -1.94 -19.45 5.60
N SER A 70 -2.49 -20.53 6.17
CA SER A 70 -3.90 -20.57 6.60
C SER A 70 -4.14 -19.77 7.89
N GLU A 71 -3.17 -19.81 8.80
CA GLU A 71 -3.09 -19.04 10.05
C GLU A 71 -1.69 -18.46 10.18
N ILE A 72 -1.56 -17.26 10.75
CA ILE A 72 -0.29 -16.55 10.85
C ILE A 72 -0.09 -16.00 12.26
N ASP A 73 1.11 -16.12 12.81
CA ASP A 73 1.45 -15.46 14.07
C ASP A 73 2.01 -14.05 13.84
N SER A 74 2.06 -13.25 14.91
CA SER A 74 2.56 -11.87 14.85
C SER A 74 4.02 -11.75 14.37
N LYS A 75 4.86 -12.77 14.61
CA LYS A 75 6.27 -12.78 14.21
C LYS A 75 6.40 -13.04 12.71
N GLN A 76 5.69 -14.03 12.18
CA GLN A 76 5.62 -14.32 10.74
C GLN A 76 5.08 -13.11 9.97
N LEU A 77 4.06 -12.45 10.51
CA LEU A 77 3.55 -11.22 9.92
C LEU A 77 4.57 -10.07 10.01
N SER A 78 5.38 -10.01 11.06
CA SER A 78 6.43 -9.00 11.20
C SER A 78 7.61 -9.18 10.23
N GLU A 79 7.74 -10.36 9.62
CA GLU A 79 8.74 -10.68 8.59
C GLU A 79 8.33 -10.20 7.19
N PHE A 80 7.13 -9.61 7.05
CA PHE A 80 6.68 -8.92 5.83
C PHE A 80 7.72 -8.03 5.14
N PRO A 81 8.58 -7.29 5.88
CA PRO A 81 9.68 -6.52 5.33
C PRO A 81 10.58 -7.25 4.34
N THR A 82 10.64 -8.58 4.45
CA THR A 82 11.47 -9.49 3.63
C THR A 82 10.70 -10.24 2.55
N THR A 83 9.39 -9.99 2.41
CA THR A 83 8.54 -10.68 1.43
C THR A 83 8.89 -10.30 -0.01
N LYS A 84 8.48 -11.18 -0.94
CA LYS A 84 8.51 -10.96 -2.39
C LYS A 84 7.89 -9.61 -2.78
N VAL A 85 6.92 -9.11 -2.01
CA VAL A 85 6.26 -7.83 -2.27
C VAL A 85 7.21 -6.65 -2.12
N PHE A 86 7.96 -6.54 -1.04
CA PHE A 86 8.86 -5.39 -0.87
C PHE A 86 10.13 -5.49 -1.71
N LEU A 87 10.47 -6.69 -2.18
CA LEU A 87 11.47 -6.89 -3.24
C LEU A 87 10.93 -6.45 -4.61
N LYS A 88 9.64 -6.69 -4.90
CA LYS A 88 8.96 -6.24 -6.12
C LYS A 88 8.75 -4.71 -6.16
N TYR A 89 8.42 -4.11 -5.02
CA TYR A 89 8.11 -2.69 -4.89
C TYR A 89 9.18 -1.94 -4.07
N THR A 90 10.38 -1.83 -4.63
CA THR A 90 11.56 -1.24 -3.97
C THR A 90 11.41 0.23 -3.60
N TRP A 91 10.46 0.94 -4.21
CA TRP A 91 10.16 2.35 -3.93
C TRP A 91 9.36 2.55 -2.64
N ILE A 92 8.75 1.51 -2.05
CA ILE A 92 7.95 1.64 -0.83
C ILE A 92 8.85 2.06 0.34
N ASN A 93 8.51 3.17 0.98
CA ASN A 93 9.27 3.71 2.11
C ASN A 93 8.98 2.95 3.41
N LYS A 94 9.85 3.15 4.41
CA LYS A 94 9.74 2.49 5.73
C LYS A 94 8.39 2.70 6.41
N ARG A 95 7.80 3.90 6.30
CA ARG A 95 6.51 4.21 6.93
C ARG A 95 5.38 3.40 6.32
N ASN A 96 5.30 3.31 5.00
CA ASN A 96 4.29 2.51 4.32
C ASN A 96 4.47 1.01 4.58
N LYS A 97 5.71 0.52 4.69
CA LYS A 97 5.96 -0.87 5.11
C LYS A 97 5.36 -1.18 6.48
N VAL A 98 5.55 -0.29 7.46
CA VAL A 98 4.95 -0.43 8.79
C VAL A 98 3.42 -0.38 8.71
N ASN A 99 2.86 0.58 7.98
CA ASN A 99 1.41 0.72 7.84
C ASN A 99 0.77 -0.49 7.15
N ILE A 100 1.42 -1.07 6.14
CA ILE A 100 1.00 -2.34 5.51
C ILE A 100 0.92 -3.41 6.60
N ASN A 101 2.00 -3.63 7.35
CA ASN A 101 2.01 -4.66 8.39
C ASN A 101 0.88 -4.44 9.40
N SER A 102 0.66 -3.21 9.86
CA SER A 102 -0.44 -2.90 10.79
C SER A 102 -1.83 -3.17 10.19
N LYS A 103 -2.05 -2.80 8.91
CA LYS A 103 -3.33 -3.05 8.22
C LYS A 103 -3.61 -4.54 8.08
N PHE A 104 -2.62 -5.31 7.64
CA PHE A 104 -2.75 -6.75 7.51
C PHE A 104 -2.91 -7.43 8.88
N GLN A 105 -2.16 -7.02 9.90
CA GLN A 105 -2.33 -7.55 11.26
C GLN A 105 -3.77 -7.36 11.76
N TYR A 106 -4.34 -6.18 11.52
CA TYR A 106 -5.74 -5.91 11.83
C TYR A 106 -6.69 -6.83 11.05
N TYR A 107 -6.47 -7.03 9.75
CA TYR A 107 -7.31 -7.93 8.95
C TYR A 107 -7.25 -9.38 9.43
N PHE A 108 -6.05 -9.96 9.63
CA PHE A 108 -5.93 -11.34 10.13
C PHE A 108 -6.50 -11.49 11.53
N TRP A 109 -6.31 -10.50 12.41
CA TRP A 109 -6.92 -10.50 13.73
C TRP A 109 -8.46 -10.50 13.63
N ARG A 110 -9.01 -9.62 12.78
CA ARG A 110 -10.46 -9.52 12.56
C ARG A 110 -11.06 -10.80 11.97
N GLU A 111 -10.31 -11.51 11.13
CA GLU A 111 -10.70 -12.79 10.53
C GLU A 111 -10.46 -13.99 11.45
N GLY A 112 -9.89 -13.80 12.65
CA GLY A 112 -9.55 -14.89 13.56
C GLY A 112 -8.39 -15.78 13.08
N ARG A 113 -7.60 -15.29 12.13
CA ARG A 113 -6.43 -15.97 11.53
C ARG A 113 -5.11 -15.59 12.20
N LEU A 114 -5.11 -14.56 13.06
CA LEU A 114 -3.94 -14.15 13.85
C LEU A 114 -3.86 -14.97 15.14
N LYS A 115 -2.74 -15.68 15.34
CA LYS A 115 -2.44 -16.47 16.55
C LYS A 115 -1.61 -15.69 17.58
#